data_AF-A0A2E7XK33-F1
#
_entry.id   AF-A0A2E7XK33-F1
#
_cell.length_a   1.000
_cell.length_b   1.000
_cell.length_c   1.000
_cell.angle_alpha   90.00
_cell.angle_beta   90.00
_cell.angle_gamma   90.00
#
_symmetry.space_group_name_H-M   'P 1'
#
loop_
_entity.id
_entity.type
_entity.pdbx_description
1 polymer ?
#
loop_
_entity_poly.entity_id
_entity_poly.type
_entity_poly.pdbx_seq_one_letter_code
_entity_poly.pdbx_strand_id
1 'polypeptide(L)'
;MLLSIGRDTGCGVCVPISQVSRQHSELYLQNEMLWLRDVSTSGTIVGKKRIQKESISVEGRTSVFVADDAVITVTPCDMNATVCASEREKNGDDSSEERRENSDCRTLGCRQNYPDSNVAEFERRCQEARGTNQRRVA
;
A
#
# COMPACT_ATOMS: atom_id res chain seq x y z
N MET A 1 10.90 -16.49 9.14
CA MET A 1 11.23 -15.07 8.81
C MET A 1 10.12 -14.18 9.35
N LEU A 2 10.43 -12.95 9.77
CA LEU A 2 9.47 -11.95 10.28
C LEU A 2 9.80 -10.58 9.68
N LEU A 3 8.79 -9.86 9.21
CA LEU A 3 8.88 -8.49 8.70
C LEU A 3 7.81 -7.63 9.37
N SER A 4 8.23 -6.67 10.19
CA SER A 4 7.33 -5.76 10.92
C SER A 4 6.96 -4.54 10.07
N ILE A 5 5.69 -4.13 10.16
CA ILE A 5 5.10 -3.00 9.44
C ILE A 5 4.52 -2.03 10.48
N GLY A 6 4.86 -0.75 10.40
CA GLY A 6 4.35 0.23 11.34
C GLY A 6 4.98 1.61 11.22
N ARG A 7 4.62 2.51 12.13
CA ARG A 7 5.05 3.91 12.17
C ARG A 7 6.42 4.12 12.83
N ASP A 8 6.97 3.10 13.47
CA ASP A 8 8.28 3.17 14.12
C ASP A 8 9.40 3.02 13.08
N THR A 9 10.49 3.77 13.25
CA THR A 9 11.67 3.64 12.39
C THR A 9 12.41 2.33 12.61
N GLY A 10 12.10 1.58 13.68
CA GLY A 10 12.52 0.19 13.88
C GLY A 10 11.72 -0.86 13.11
N CYS A 11 10.68 -0.49 12.36
CA CYS A 11 9.93 -1.44 11.51
C CYS A 11 10.64 -1.70 10.17
N GLY A 12 10.59 -2.94 9.70
CA GLY A 12 11.14 -3.32 8.39
C GLY A 12 10.41 -2.67 7.21
N VAL A 13 9.14 -2.30 7.39
CA VAL A 13 8.42 -1.33 6.55
C VAL A 13 7.94 -0.19 7.43
N CYS A 14 8.62 0.96 7.36
CA CYS A 14 8.23 2.18 8.07
C CYS A 14 7.19 2.98 7.27
N VAL A 15 6.04 3.26 7.88
CA VAL A 15 4.94 4.05 7.34
C VAL A 15 4.67 5.22 8.30
N PRO A 16 5.30 6.40 8.13
CA PRO A 16 5.37 7.47 9.13
C PRO A 16 4.07 8.31 9.27
N ILE A 17 2.90 7.71 9.05
CA ILE A 17 1.57 8.36 9.11
C ILE A 17 0.97 8.18 10.51
N SER A 18 0.45 9.25 11.12
CA SER A 18 0.04 9.30 12.54
C SER A 18 -0.98 8.23 12.97
N GLN A 19 -1.90 7.82 12.10
CA GLN A 19 -2.89 6.77 12.37
C GLN A 19 -2.25 5.38 12.49
N VAL A 20 -1.10 5.17 11.85
CA VAL A 20 -0.39 3.89 11.87
C VAL A 20 0.21 3.68 13.26
N SER A 21 -0.01 2.48 13.80
CA SER A 21 0.53 2.07 15.10
C SER A 21 2.05 1.88 14.99
N ARG A 22 2.81 2.09 16.08
CA ARG A 22 4.30 2.00 16.05
C ARG A 22 4.77 0.69 15.42
N GLN A 23 4.23 -0.41 15.93
CA GLN A 23 4.09 -1.69 15.24
C GLN A 23 2.59 -1.84 14.96
N HIS A 24 2.20 -2.19 13.73
CA HIS A 24 0.79 -2.25 13.32
C HIS A 24 0.44 -3.64 12.77
N SER A 25 1.27 -4.20 11.90
CA SER A 25 1.11 -5.57 11.41
C SER A 25 2.47 -6.27 11.22
N GLU A 26 2.43 -7.59 11.18
CA GLU A 26 3.60 -8.46 11.04
C GLU A 26 3.37 -9.45 9.90
N LEU A 27 4.28 -9.50 8.94
CA LEU A 27 4.34 -10.56 7.93
C LEU A 27 5.34 -11.63 8.36
N TYR A 28 4.94 -12.91 8.33
CA TYR A 28 5.81 -14.03 8.68
C TYR A 28 5.52 -15.26 7.82
N LEU A 29 6.56 -16.07 7.59
CA LEU A 29 6.44 -17.35 6.89
C LEU A 29 6.29 -18.48 7.92
N GLN A 30 5.27 -19.31 7.76
CA GLN A 30 5.02 -20.50 8.59
C GLN A 30 4.43 -21.63 7.71
N ASN A 31 5.06 -22.81 7.74
CA ASN A 31 4.67 -23.99 6.97
C ASN A 31 4.58 -23.71 5.46
N GLU A 32 5.63 -23.08 4.90
CA GLU A 32 5.71 -22.57 3.52
C GLU A 32 4.62 -21.56 3.09
N MET A 33 3.74 -21.17 4.01
CA MET A 33 2.66 -20.22 3.77
C MET A 33 3.02 -18.85 4.35
N LEU A 34 2.70 -17.78 3.61
CA LEU A 34 2.83 -16.41 4.12
C LEU A 34 1.61 -16.06 4.98
N TRP A 35 1.85 -15.47 6.15
CA TRP A 35 0.83 -15.03 7.08
C TRP A 35 0.99 -13.54 7.39
N LEU A 36 -0.13 -12.85 7.52
CA LEU A 36 -0.20 -11.50 8.08
C LEU A 36 -0.92 -11.54 9.43
N ARG A 37 -0.30 -10.94 10.44
CA ARG A 37 -0.90 -10.72 11.76
C ARG A 37 -1.15 -9.25 12.00
N ASP A 38 -2.30 -8.92 12.57
CA ASP A 38 -2.55 -7.61 13.14
C ASP A 38 -2.04 -7.54 14.59
N VAL A 39 -1.29 -6.50 14.91
CA VAL A 39 -0.83 -6.17 16.28
C VAL A 39 -1.22 -4.74 16.69
N SER A 40 -2.10 -4.11 15.89
CA SER A 40 -2.42 -2.69 15.97
C SER A 40 -3.47 -2.35 17.03
N THR A 41 -3.73 -1.04 17.18
CA THR A 41 -4.87 -0.55 17.98
C THR A 41 -6.17 -0.56 17.17
N SER A 42 -6.12 -0.17 15.88
CA SER A 42 -7.30 0.07 15.03
C SER A 42 -7.73 -1.12 14.15
N GLY A 43 -6.93 -2.18 14.09
CA GLY A 43 -7.09 -3.31 13.19
C GLY A 43 -6.58 -3.02 11.76
N THR A 44 -6.19 -4.08 11.06
CA THR A 44 -5.70 -4.09 9.68
C THR A 44 -6.82 -4.59 8.76
N ILE A 45 -6.97 -4.07 7.53
CA ILE A 45 -7.93 -4.62 6.55
C ILE A 45 -7.17 -5.41 5.48
N VAL A 46 -7.50 -6.68 5.31
CA VAL A 46 -6.90 -7.58 4.32
C VAL A 46 -7.96 -7.92 3.26
N GLY A 47 -7.77 -7.39 2.05
CA GLY A 47 -8.73 -7.49 0.94
C GLY A 47 -10.09 -6.86 1.29
N LYS A 48 -11.03 -7.69 1.76
CA LYS A 48 -12.39 -7.29 2.18
C LYS A 48 -12.69 -7.56 3.68
N LYS A 49 -11.76 -8.17 4.44
CA LYS A 49 -11.95 -8.49 5.87
C LYS A 49 -11.11 -7.55 6.74
N ARG A 50 -11.71 -6.85 7.71
CA ARG A 50 -10.97 -6.24 8.83
C ARG A 50 -10.61 -7.33 9.85
N ILE A 51 -9.34 -7.39 10.23
CA ILE A 51 -8.81 -8.25 11.29
C ILE A 51 -8.30 -7.37 12.44
N GLN A 52 -8.41 -7.86 13.68
CA GLN A 52 -7.87 -7.15 14.84
C GLN A 52 -7.32 -8.18 15.84
N LYS A 53 -6.01 -8.13 16.10
CA LYS A 53 -5.27 -9.13 16.90
C LYS A 53 -5.35 -10.59 16.39
N GLU A 54 -5.76 -10.78 15.14
CA GLU A 54 -5.82 -12.08 14.45
C GLU A 54 -4.66 -12.24 13.45
N SER A 55 -4.42 -13.47 12.99
CA SER A 55 -3.61 -13.78 11.81
C SER A 55 -4.49 -14.28 10.65
N ILE A 56 -4.05 -14.05 9.41
CA ILE A 56 -4.67 -14.56 8.17
C ILE A 56 -3.59 -15.02 7.18
N SER A 57 -3.87 -16.06 6.39
CA SER A 57 -2.99 -16.49 5.30
C SER A 57 -3.01 -15.49 4.14
N VAL A 58 -1.91 -15.42 3.39
CA VAL A 58 -1.76 -14.60 2.19
C VAL A 58 -1.28 -15.51 1.06
N GLU A 59 -2.23 -16.03 0.29
CA GLU A 59 -2.01 -17.07 -0.74
C GLU A 59 -1.73 -16.48 -2.15
N GLY A 60 -1.91 -15.18 -2.33
CA GLY A 60 -1.71 -14.50 -3.60
C GLY A 60 -1.67 -12.99 -3.45
N ARG A 61 -1.68 -12.27 -4.58
CA ARG A 61 -1.62 -10.79 -4.62
C ARG A 61 -2.78 -10.17 -3.84
N THR A 62 -2.48 -9.59 -2.67
CA THR A 62 -3.44 -9.13 -1.67
C THR A 62 -3.17 -7.69 -1.27
N SER A 63 -4.21 -6.85 -1.30
CA SER A 63 -4.14 -5.48 -0.77
C SER A 63 -4.39 -5.47 0.74
N VAL A 64 -3.54 -4.77 1.47
CA VAL A 64 -3.56 -4.63 2.93
C VAL A 64 -3.67 -3.15 3.25
N PHE A 65 -4.77 -2.71 3.88
CA PHE A 65 -4.94 -1.36 4.38
C PHE A 65 -4.46 -1.29 5.83
N VAL A 66 -3.55 -0.36 6.10
CA VAL A 66 -2.84 -0.14 7.35
C VAL A 66 -3.34 1.18 7.93
N ALA A 67 -4.10 1.11 9.03
CA ALA A 67 -4.77 2.24 9.67
C ALA A 67 -5.62 3.13 8.73
N ASP A 68 -6.29 2.51 7.75
CA ASP A 68 -7.17 3.13 6.74
C ASP A 68 -6.50 4.14 5.75
N ASP A 69 -5.42 4.84 6.14
CA ASP A 69 -4.69 5.85 5.33
C ASP A 69 -3.61 5.27 4.37
N ALA A 70 -3.11 4.05 4.61
CA ALA A 70 -2.01 3.46 3.83
C ALA A 70 -2.38 2.10 3.24
N VAL A 71 -1.91 1.81 2.02
CA VAL A 71 -2.17 0.54 1.33
C VAL A 71 -0.87 -0.13 0.89
N ILE A 72 -0.68 -1.38 1.30
CA ILE A 72 0.46 -2.24 0.92
C ILE A 72 -0.08 -3.37 0.04
N THR A 73 0.56 -3.64 -1.09
CA THR A 73 0.28 -4.83 -1.90
C THR A 73 1.29 -5.92 -1.53
N VAL A 74 0.81 -7.05 -1.03
CA VAL A 74 1.62 -8.23 -0.74
C VAL A 74 1.40 -9.25 -1.85
N THR A 75 2.46 -9.66 -2.53
CA THR A 75 2.43 -10.74 -3.52
C THR A 75 3.42 -11.82 -3.08
N PRO A 76 2.96 -13.01 -2.65
CA PRO A 76 3.83 -14.17 -2.52
C PRO A 76 4.42 -14.52 -3.89
N CYS A 77 5.72 -14.76 -3.94
CA CYS A 77 6.43 -15.17 -5.15
C CYS A 77 7.30 -16.38 -4.83
N ASP A 78 7.02 -17.52 -5.46
CA ASP A 78 7.97 -18.63 -5.45
C ASP A 78 9.21 -18.25 -6.26
N MET A 79 10.39 -18.62 -5.77
CA MET A 79 11.66 -18.25 -6.40
C MET A 79 11.82 -18.85 -7.81
N ASN A 80 11.10 -19.93 -8.11
CA ASN A 80 11.00 -20.54 -9.44
C ASN A 80 9.93 -19.92 -10.36
N ALA A 81 9.01 -19.11 -9.84
CA ALA A 81 7.87 -18.55 -10.58
C ALA A 81 8.08 -17.10 -11.04
N THR A 82 9.27 -16.53 -10.84
CA THR A 82 9.54 -15.10 -11.07
C THR A 82 9.83 -14.81 -12.55
N VAL A 83 8.77 -14.85 -13.36
CA VAL A 83 8.71 -14.28 -14.72
C VAL A 83 7.38 -13.50 -14.84
N CYS A 84 7.31 -12.52 -15.74
CA CYS A 84 6.10 -11.73 -16.07
C CYS A 84 5.60 -10.71 -15.01
N ALA A 85 6.32 -9.59 -14.89
CA ALA A 85 5.73 -8.32 -14.43
C ALA A 85 6.32 -7.05 -15.12
N SER A 86 7.01 -7.20 -16.25
CA SER A 86 7.77 -6.11 -16.89
C SER A 86 7.87 -6.22 -18.43
N GLU A 87 6.74 -6.45 -19.09
CA GLU A 87 6.56 -6.54 -20.56
C GLU A 87 5.13 -6.01 -20.89
N ARG A 88 4.78 -5.35 -22.00
CA ARG A 88 5.47 -4.84 -23.21
C ARG A 88 4.48 -3.88 -23.93
N GLU A 89 4.80 -2.81 -24.68
CA GLU A 89 6.07 -2.11 -24.98
C GLU A 89 5.92 -0.59 -24.68
N LYS A 90 6.23 0.46 -25.47
CA LYS A 90 6.57 0.67 -26.90
C LYS A 90 7.74 1.65 -27.08
N ASN A 91 8.43 1.51 -28.21
CA ASN A 91 9.42 2.45 -28.73
C ASN A 91 8.77 3.56 -29.59
N GLY A 92 9.51 4.65 -29.80
CA GLY A 92 9.16 5.73 -30.71
C GLY A 92 10.21 6.83 -30.73
N ASP A 93 11.26 6.66 -31.54
CA ASP A 93 12.23 7.71 -31.84
C ASP A 93 11.62 8.75 -32.81
N ASP A 94 11.75 10.04 -32.49
CA ASP A 94 12.29 11.02 -33.42
C ASP A 94 12.91 12.21 -32.65
N SER A 95 13.72 12.97 -33.36
CA SER A 95 14.50 14.15 -32.99
C SER A 95 13.65 15.44 -32.91
N SER A 96 14.11 16.62 -32.47
CA SER A 96 15.49 17.17 -32.39
C SER A 96 15.59 18.39 -31.42
N GLU A 97 16.81 18.96 -31.34
CA GLU A 97 17.20 20.30 -30.82
C GLU A 97 17.44 20.51 -29.30
N GLU A 98 18.31 21.50 -29.01
CA GLU A 98 19.01 21.69 -27.72
C GLU A 98 18.37 22.76 -26.82
N ARG A 99 18.45 22.55 -25.50
CA ARG A 99 19.08 23.56 -24.62
C ARG A 99 19.71 22.94 -23.38
N ARG A 100 20.91 23.39 -23.03
CA ARG A 100 21.65 22.98 -21.82
C ARG A 100 21.34 23.96 -20.69
N GLU A 101 21.11 23.44 -19.48
CA GLU A 101 21.67 23.99 -18.24
C GLU A 101 21.57 22.96 -17.11
N ASN A 102 22.09 23.28 -15.91
CA ASN A 102 22.80 22.31 -15.06
C ASN A 102 22.16 22.05 -13.67
N SER A 103 22.75 21.09 -12.94
CA SER A 103 22.63 20.80 -11.49
C SER A 103 21.40 20.06 -10.94
N ASP A 104 21.66 18.79 -10.60
CA ASP A 104 21.37 18.14 -9.31
C ASP A 104 19.98 17.56 -8.95
N CYS A 105 20.05 16.60 -8.02
CA CYS A 105 18.98 15.78 -7.40
C CYS A 105 18.22 14.80 -8.32
N ARG A 106 18.55 13.50 -8.20
CA ARG A 106 17.84 12.38 -8.88
C ARG A 106 16.49 12.08 -8.23
N THR A 107 15.48 12.91 -8.50
CA THR A 107 14.09 12.60 -8.15
C THR A 107 13.51 11.60 -9.14
N LEU A 108 13.45 10.31 -8.76
CA LEU A 108 12.72 9.28 -9.53
C LEU A 108 11.21 9.48 -9.37
N GLY A 109 10.67 10.45 -10.10
CA GLY A 109 9.25 10.76 -10.17
C GLY A 109 8.48 9.70 -10.95
N CYS A 110 8.16 8.57 -10.32
CA CYS A 110 7.21 7.59 -10.84
C CYS A 110 5.81 8.22 -10.95
N ARG A 111 5.52 8.86 -12.08
CA ARG A 111 4.18 9.35 -12.43
C ARG A 111 3.18 8.20 -12.33
N GLN A 112 2.16 8.39 -11.50
CA GLN A 112 1.18 7.37 -11.18
C GLN A 112 0.17 7.23 -12.32
N ASN A 113 0.01 5.99 -12.83
CA ASN A 113 -1.19 5.55 -13.53
C ASN A 113 -1.87 4.50 -12.64
N TYR A 114 -2.68 4.96 -11.69
CA TYR A 114 -3.65 4.09 -11.02
C TYR A 114 -4.92 4.03 -11.89
N PRO A 115 -5.59 2.88 -12.03
CA PRO A 115 -6.89 2.83 -12.68
C PRO A 115 -7.94 3.53 -11.80
N ASP A 116 -8.53 4.61 -12.33
CA ASP A 116 -9.36 5.57 -11.56
C ASP A 116 -10.62 4.97 -10.92
N SER A 117 -11.08 3.81 -11.40
CA SER A 117 -12.36 3.20 -11.01
C SER A 117 -12.54 3.01 -9.50
N ASN A 118 -11.46 2.72 -8.78
CA ASN A 118 -11.52 2.33 -7.37
C ASN A 118 -11.29 3.51 -6.41
N VAL A 119 -10.67 4.60 -6.89
CA VAL A 119 -10.46 5.82 -6.10
C VAL A 119 -11.79 6.56 -5.95
N ALA A 120 -12.53 6.73 -7.04
CA ALA A 120 -13.83 7.38 -7.04
C ALA A 120 -14.87 6.71 -6.11
N GLU A 121 -14.88 5.37 -6.02
CA GLU A 121 -15.77 4.65 -5.09
C GLU A 121 -15.38 4.91 -3.62
N PHE A 122 -14.08 4.96 -3.31
CA PHE A 122 -13.59 5.25 -1.96
C PHE A 122 -13.87 6.70 -1.55
N GLU A 123 -13.55 7.66 -2.42
CA GLU A 123 -13.83 9.09 -2.19
C GLU A 123 -15.31 9.35 -1.93
N ARG A 124 -16.21 8.73 -2.70
CA ARG A 124 -17.66 8.88 -2.50
C ARG A 124 -18.09 8.41 -1.10
N ARG A 125 -17.56 7.27 -0.63
CA ARG A 125 -17.85 6.75 0.72
C ARG A 125 -17.27 7.63 1.83
N CYS A 126 -16.07 8.19 1.64
CA CYS A 126 -15.51 9.18 2.57
C CYS A 126 -16.29 10.50 2.60
N GLN A 127 -16.92 10.88 1.49
CA GLN A 127 -17.73 12.10 1.39
C GLN A 127 -19.13 11.91 1.99
N GLU A 128 -19.76 10.75 1.76
CA GLU A 128 -20.99 10.32 2.44
C GLU A 128 -20.81 10.34 3.97
N ALA A 129 -19.69 9.82 4.48
CA ALA A 129 -19.37 9.80 5.92
C ALA A 129 -19.14 11.19 6.55
N ARG A 130 -18.91 12.24 5.74
CA ARG A 130 -18.71 13.63 6.22
C ARG A 130 -20.00 14.47 6.20
N GLY A 131 -21.09 13.98 5.60
CA GLY A 131 -22.33 14.75 5.43
C GLY A 131 -23.23 14.88 6.66
N THR A 132 -23.08 14.01 7.67
CA THR A 132 -24.06 13.86 8.76
C THR A 132 -23.87 14.80 9.96
N ASN A 133 -22.87 15.69 9.96
CA ASN A 133 -22.49 16.46 11.14
C ASN A 133 -22.48 17.99 10.92
N GLN A 134 -23.59 18.54 10.41
CA GLN A 134 -23.86 19.98 10.44
C GLN A 134 -25.19 20.32 11.15
N ARG A 135 -25.06 20.91 12.34
CA ARG A 135 -25.95 21.90 12.95
C ARG A 135 -27.44 21.56 13.09
N ARG A 136 -27.85 21.31 14.34
CA ARG A 136 -28.80 22.23 15.02
C ARG A 136 -28.28 22.56 16.42
N VAL A 137 -27.85 23.79 16.61
CA VAL A 137 -27.78 24.44 17.93
C VAL A 137 -28.80 25.57 17.86
N ALA A 138 -29.76 25.56 18.78
CA ALA A 138 -30.84 26.51 18.94
C ALA A 138 -31.32 26.44 20.40
#